data_AF-A0A8J5NKI6-F1
#
_entry.id   AF-A0A8J5NKI6-F1
#
_cell.length_a   1.000
_cell.length_b   1.000
_cell.length_c   1.000
_cell.angle_alpha   90.00
_cell.angle_beta   90.00
_cell.angle_gamma   90.00
#
_symmetry.space_group_name_H-M   'P 1'
#
loop_
_entity.id
_entity.type
_entity.pdbx_description
1 polymer ?
#
loop_
_entity_poly.entity_id
_entity_poly.type
_entity_poly.pdbx_seq_one_letter_code
_entity_poly.pdbx_strand_id
1 'polypeptide(L)'
;MTDPVIIDRYTAARVYFGSVVGLIFLESLIPFSIYAFQRYNKYWHVTDAARFTAFLALNLVFSVQSNDFTADYTLYGWLAIANAGLALLVASRNNLFASLLRIPSSVLLQYHRWIGFATVAQATAHVSFNIQHYIETKQVTTSFGNHRIQVGLMAWIALVIIFLTALPIVRRRFFEVFYYTHALFFIFIIGTLIHASHGPEFMLPGLLLWGIDRAIRFAYNFRTIQVQSVEAFEGNVTKFKVKGLKTHTPGQVVWLQIPMVSFVNWHPFTVASAPDDPEKTATIAVRGLGGFTKAVQYADCSCDVNQHGCASLDSNSMMAHPLKMRLDGPYGVGSVSWGLLPVTVLVAGGIGITPGISIASHIIRQMGIDVGSHSASHIHLLWVVRDAQHIQWFADELTELVKACAKPDSSATLEISIFVTGGIHREVHISEPSHEMQGMSSPQPWSIHSGRPDLKQWFGQLKSKRPGMDAAVNLCGPRQLLKQGRAAAFGVSDGEGLFFVQEEVFEL
;
A
#
# COMPACT_ATOMS: atom_id res chain seq x y z
N MET A 1 -18.37 -39.45 -27.64
CA MET A 1 -18.28 -38.81 -26.30
C MET A 1 -17.01 -37.99 -26.26
N THR A 2 -17.09 -36.76 -25.79
CA THR A 2 -15.90 -35.93 -25.51
C THR A 2 -15.14 -36.49 -24.32
N ASP A 3 -13.81 -36.50 -24.39
CA ASP A 3 -12.93 -36.95 -23.31
C ASP A 3 -13.21 -36.15 -22.00
N PRO A 4 -13.50 -36.82 -20.87
CA PRO A 4 -13.74 -36.15 -19.59
C PRO A 4 -12.63 -35.18 -19.18
N VAL A 5 -11.36 -35.50 -19.47
CA VAL A 5 -10.22 -34.63 -19.18
C VAL A 5 -10.30 -33.33 -20.00
N ILE A 6 -10.82 -33.39 -21.22
CA ILE A 6 -11.03 -32.21 -22.06
C ILE A 6 -12.15 -31.35 -21.46
N ILE A 7 -13.25 -31.95 -20.99
CA ILE A 7 -14.36 -31.24 -20.34
C ILE A 7 -13.88 -30.53 -19.08
N ASP A 8 -13.12 -31.21 -18.22
CA ASP A 8 -12.52 -30.63 -17.01
C ASP A 8 -11.63 -29.42 -17.31
N ARG A 9 -10.78 -29.53 -18.34
CA ARG A 9 -9.92 -28.43 -18.78
C ARG A 9 -10.73 -27.26 -19.30
N TYR A 10 -11.79 -27.50 -20.08
CA TYR A 10 -12.70 -26.44 -20.52
C TYR A 10 -13.41 -25.77 -19.35
N THR A 11 -13.82 -26.54 -18.32
CA THR A 11 -14.43 -25.99 -17.11
C THR A 11 -13.43 -25.13 -16.35
N ALA A 12 -12.21 -25.62 -16.11
CA ALA A 12 -11.16 -24.83 -15.47
C ALA A 12 -10.80 -23.56 -16.26
N ALA A 13 -10.79 -23.63 -17.60
CA ALA A 13 -10.63 -22.46 -18.44
C ALA A 13 -11.79 -21.47 -18.29
N ARG A 14 -13.04 -21.93 -18.24
CA ARG A 14 -14.20 -21.07 -17.96
C ARG A 14 -14.10 -20.41 -16.59
N VAL A 15 -13.61 -21.11 -15.56
CA VAL A 15 -13.36 -20.52 -14.23
C VAL A 15 -12.25 -19.48 -14.31
N TYR A 16 -11.14 -19.80 -14.96
CA TYR A 16 -10.01 -18.90 -15.11
C TYR A 16 -10.42 -17.61 -15.83
N PHE A 17 -10.96 -17.72 -17.04
CA PHE A 17 -11.39 -16.59 -17.85
C PHE A 17 -12.60 -15.88 -17.23
N GLY A 18 -13.57 -16.62 -16.69
CA GLY A 18 -14.72 -16.06 -15.99
C GLY A 18 -14.34 -15.32 -14.71
N SER A 19 -13.32 -15.76 -13.98
CA SER A 19 -12.79 -15.05 -12.82
C SER A 19 -12.02 -13.81 -13.24
N VAL A 20 -11.17 -13.89 -14.30
CA VAL A 20 -10.47 -12.71 -14.83
C VAL A 20 -11.47 -11.66 -15.34
N VAL A 21 -12.40 -12.05 -16.21
CA VAL A 21 -13.43 -11.16 -16.76
C VAL A 21 -14.37 -10.67 -15.68
N GLY A 22 -14.77 -11.54 -14.75
CA GLY A 22 -15.62 -11.19 -13.61
C GLY A 22 -14.95 -10.17 -12.69
N LEU A 23 -13.67 -10.36 -12.35
CA LEU A 23 -12.90 -9.40 -11.55
C LEU A 23 -12.76 -8.06 -12.28
N ILE A 24 -12.47 -8.07 -13.58
CA ILE A 24 -12.36 -6.86 -14.41
C ILE A 24 -13.71 -6.15 -14.51
N PHE A 25 -14.79 -6.88 -14.74
CA PHE A 25 -16.14 -6.35 -14.88
C PHE A 25 -16.68 -5.78 -13.55
N LEU A 26 -16.42 -6.47 -12.44
CA LEU A 26 -16.72 -5.95 -11.10
C LEU A 26 -15.97 -4.63 -10.89
N GLU A 27 -14.66 -4.59 -11.17
CA GLU A 27 -13.88 -3.36 -11.01
C GLU A 27 -14.23 -2.25 -12.01
N SER A 28 -14.80 -2.55 -13.19
CA SER A 28 -15.25 -1.50 -14.13
C SER A 28 -16.63 -0.93 -13.77
N LEU A 29 -17.50 -1.72 -13.13
CA LEU A 29 -18.77 -1.26 -12.58
C LEU A 29 -18.61 -0.48 -11.27
N ILE A 30 -17.54 -0.78 -10.53
CA ILE A 30 -17.33 -0.22 -9.20
C ILE A 30 -17.13 1.30 -9.19
N PRO A 31 -16.41 1.97 -10.12
CA PRO A 31 -16.33 3.42 -10.20
C PRO A 31 -17.71 4.10 -10.31
N PHE A 32 -18.62 3.50 -11.10
CA PHE A 32 -20.00 3.97 -11.23
C PHE A 32 -20.78 3.75 -9.92
N SER A 33 -20.52 2.62 -9.27
CA SER A 33 -21.10 2.31 -7.97
C SER A 33 -20.52 3.14 -6.84
N ILE A 34 -19.23 3.50 -6.80
CA ILE A 34 -18.59 4.25 -5.71
C ILE A 34 -19.17 5.65 -5.64
N TYR A 35 -19.40 6.30 -6.77
CA TYR A 35 -20.07 7.60 -6.82
C TYR A 35 -21.54 7.52 -6.32
N ALA A 36 -22.25 6.44 -6.64
CA ALA A 36 -23.62 6.19 -6.17
C ALA A 36 -23.71 5.63 -4.73
N PHE A 37 -22.72 4.87 -4.27
CA PHE A 37 -22.67 4.14 -3.00
C PHE A 37 -22.00 4.95 -1.90
N GLN A 38 -21.04 5.83 -2.20
CA GLN A 38 -20.51 6.76 -1.20
C GLN A 38 -21.58 7.76 -0.73
N ARG A 39 -22.61 8.01 -1.55
CA ARG A 39 -23.80 8.77 -1.18
C ARG A 39 -24.69 8.06 -0.13
N TYR A 40 -24.56 6.74 0.04
CA TYR A 40 -25.51 5.95 0.86
C TYR A 40 -24.89 4.93 1.83
N ASN A 41 -23.61 4.54 1.69
CA ASN A 41 -23.11 3.35 2.35
C ASN A 41 -22.04 3.63 3.41
N LYS A 42 -22.47 3.47 4.67
CA LYS A 42 -21.70 3.57 5.91
C LYS A 42 -20.59 2.50 6.05
N TYR A 43 -20.49 1.55 5.11
CA TYR A 43 -19.60 0.39 5.23
C TYR A 43 -18.92 0.04 3.89
N TRP A 44 -17.64 0.44 3.75
CA TRP A 44 -16.72 -0.09 2.72
C TRP A 44 -16.70 -1.64 2.65
N HIS A 45 -17.12 -2.31 3.73
CA HIS A 45 -17.26 -3.76 3.79
C HIS A 45 -18.32 -4.33 2.85
N VAL A 46 -19.28 -3.54 2.35
CA VAL A 46 -20.35 -4.05 1.47
C VAL A 46 -19.83 -4.27 0.05
N THR A 47 -19.01 -3.38 -0.49
CA THR A 47 -18.38 -3.56 -1.81
C THR A 47 -17.39 -4.72 -1.78
N ASP A 48 -16.57 -4.82 -0.74
CA ASP A 48 -15.67 -5.95 -0.54
C ASP A 48 -16.42 -7.27 -0.32
N ALA A 49 -17.54 -7.27 0.42
CA ALA A 49 -18.39 -8.43 0.58
C ALA A 49 -19.06 -8.84 -0.74
N ALA A 50 -19.50 -7.88 -1.56
CA ALA A 50 -20.06 -8.15 -2.88
C ALA A 50 -19.01 -8.76 -3.82
N ARG A 51 -17.79 -8.18 -3.87
CA ARG A 51 -16.64 -8.73 -4.60
C ARG A 51 -16.32 -10.16 -4.17
N PHE A 52 -16.22 -10.38 -2.86
CA PHE A 52 -15.94 -11.70 -2.30
C PHE A 52 -17.06 -12.70 -2.62
N THR A 53 -18.32 -12.30 -2.48
CA THR A 53 -19.48 -13.16 -2.76
C THR A 53 -19.54 -13.52 -4.24
N ALA A 54 -19.28 -12.58 -5.16
CA ALA A 54 -19.23 -12.85 -6.58
C ALA A 54 -18.07 -13.81 -6.94
N PHE A 55 -16.87 -13.57 -6.38
CA PHE A 55 -15.72 -14.46 -6.57
C PHE A 55 -16.00 -15.87 -6.02
N LEU A 56 -16.57 -15.97 -4.82
CA LEU A 56 -16.95 -17.23 -4.19
C LEU A 56 -18.04 -17.94 -5.00
N ALA A 57 -19.07 -17.22 -5.45
CA ALA A 57 -20.15 -17.77 -6.26
C ALA A 57 -19.62 -18.32 -7.60
N LEU A 58 -18.72 -17.60 -8.29
CA LEU A 58 -18.09 -18.11 -9.51
C LEU A 58 -17.30 -19.39 -9.22
N ASN A 59 -16.47 -19.39 -8.18
CA ASN A 59 -15.71 -20.58 -7.80
C ASN A 59 -16.63 -21.75 -7.43
N LEU A 60 -17.72 -21.52 -6.70
CA LEU A 60 -18.68 -22.55 -6.30
C LEU A 60 -19.52 -23.06 -7.48
N VAL A 61 -20.09 -22.19 -8.30
CA VAL A 61 -20.95 -22.57 -9.44
C VAL A 61 -20.19 -23.49 -10.39
N PHE A 62 -18.92 -23.20 -10.67
CA PHE A 62 -18.11 -24.05 -11.54
C PHE A 62 -17.47 -25.24 -10.81
N SER A 63 -17.35 -25.21 -9.48
CA SER A 63 -16.93 -26.39 -8.70
C SER A 63 -18.07 -27.40 -8.48
N VAL A 64 -19.33 -26.96 -8.64
CA VAL A 64 -20.55 -27.73 -8.31
C VAL A 64 -21.40 -28.03 -9.55
N GLN A 65 -20.98 -27.61 -10.75
CA GLN A 65 -21.76 -27.78 -11.98
C GLN A 65 -21.89 -29.27 -12.35
N SER A 66 -23.05 -29.85 -11.99
CA SER A 66 -23.58 -31.17 -12.35
C SER A 66 -22.53 -32.26 -12.62
N ASN A 67 -21.67 -32.50 -11.64
CA ASN A 67 -20.99 -33.77 -11.56
C ASN A 67 -22.01 -34.77 -10.99
N ASP A 68 -22.46 -35.69 -11.82
CA ASP A 68 -22.86 -36.99 -11.28
C ASP A 68 -21.73 -37.41 -10.33
N PHE A 69 -22.05 -37.82 -9.11
CA PHE A 69 -21.14 -38.01 -7.97
C PHE A 69 -20.04 -39.10 -8.19
N THR A 70 -19.67 -39.37 -9.43
CA THR A 70 -18.63 -40.28 -9.86
C THR A 70 -17.35 -39.48 -10.17
N ALA A 71 -16.50 -39.33 -9.17
CA ALA A 71 -15.04 -39.43 -9.30
C ALA A 71 -14.23 -38.40 -10.12
N ASP A 72 -14.70 -37.19 -10.45
CA ASP A 72 -13.85 -36.20 -11.14
C ASP A 72 -12.94 -35.40 -10.18
N TYR A 73 -12.07 -36.11 -9.45
CA TYR A 73 -11.04 -35.51 -8.60
C TYR A 73 -10.03 -34.68 -9.41
N THR A 74 -9.92 -34.91 -10.73
CA THR A 74 -9.07 -34.16 -11.66
C THR A 74 -9.51 -32.71 -11.83
N LEU A 75 -10.81 -32.43 -11.82
CA LEU A 75 -11.36 -31.07 -11.93
C LEU A 75 -10.77 -30.15 -10.86
N TYR A 76 -10.75 -30.57 -9.59
CA TYR A 76 -10.19 -29.78 -8.50
C TYR A 76 -8.70 -29.48 -8.68
N GLY A 77 -7.96 -30.40 -9.32
CA GLY A 77 -6.57 -30.17 -9.70
C GLY A 77 -6.46 -29.05 -10.73
N TRP A 78 -7.26 -29.11 -11.80
CA TRP A 78 -7.27 -28.06 -12.84
C TRP A 78 -7.72 -26.70 -12.31
N LEU A 79 -8.73 -26.66 -11.43
CA LEU A 79 -9.17 -25.43 -10.77
C LEU A 79 -8.06 -24.82 -9.90
N ALA A 80 -7.32 -25.66 -9.15
CA ALA A 80 -6.19 -25.19 -8.36
C ALA A 80 -5.08 -24.61 -9.24
N ILE A 81 -4.75 -25.26 -10.35
CA ILE A 81 -3.74 -24.77 -11.30
C ILE A 81 -4.18 -23.43 -11.93
N ALA A 82 -5.45 -23.33 -12.35
CA ALA A 82 -6.03 -22.10 -12.87
C ALA A 82 -5.95 -20.95 -11.85
N ASN A 83 -6.42 -21.19 -10.62
CA ASN A 83 -6.37 -20.18 -9.57
C ASN A 83 -4.92 -19.82 -9.19
N ALA A 84 -3.98 -20.76 -9.19
CA ALA A 84 -2.57 -20.45 -8.96
C ALA A 84 -1.98 -19.53 -10.04
N GLY A 85 -2.27 -19.78 -11.32
CA GLY A 85 -1.87 -18.90 -12.43
C GLY A 85 -2.43 -17.49 -12.25
N LEU A 86 -3.69 -17.39 -11.84
CA LEU A 86 -4.35 -16.11 -11.56
C LEU A 86 -3.76 -15.41 -10.33
N ALA A 87 -3.40 -16.15 -9.28
CA ALA A 87 -2.77 -15.60 -8.08
C ALA A 87 -1.42 -14.94 -8.41
N LEU A 88 -0.62 -15.54 -9.30
CA LEU A 88 0.64 -14.95 -9.80
C LEU A 88 0.36 -13.68 -10.60
N LEU A 89 -0.66 -13.71 -11.45
CA LEU A 89 -1.05 -12.60 -12.31
C LEU A 89 -1.36 -11.32 -11.53
N VAL A 90 -2.05 -11.43 -10.39
CA VAL A 90 -2.44 -10.27 -9.56
C VAL A 90 -1.41 -9.90 -8.48
N ALA A 91 -0.32 -10.65 -8.34
CA ALA A 91 0.70 -10.43 -7.30
C ALA A 91 1.79 -9.40 -7.68
N SER A 92 1.91 -9.03 -8.96
CA SER A 92 2.94 -8.10 -9.44
C SER A 92 2.71 -6.66 -8.94
N ARG A 93 3.79 -5.89 -8.72
CA ARG A 93 3.72 -4.47 -8.31
C ARG A 93 3.54 -3.58 -9.52
N ASN A 94 4.24 -3.85 -10.62
CA ASN A 94 3.98 -3.26 -11.94
C ASN A 94 2.92 -4.09 -12.66
N ASN A 95 1.72 -4.13 -12.09
CA ASN A 95 0.64 -4.93 -12.65
C ASN A 95 0.02 -4.23 -13.86
N LEU A 96 -0.14 -4.95 -14.98
CA LEU A 96 -0.81 -4.43 -16.16
C LEU A 96 -2.23 -3.94 -15.84
N PHE A 97 -2.99 -4.65 -15.01
CA PHE A 97 -4.33 -4.24 -14.59
C PHE A 97 -4.30 -2.98 -13.72
N ALA A 98 -3.27 -2.82 -12.87
CA ALA A 98 -3.12 -1.60 -12.09
C ALA A 98 -2.83 -0.38 -13.00
N SER A 99 -2.04 -0.58 -14.05
CA SER A 99 -1.66 0.49 -14.98
C SER A 99 -2.77 0.82 -15.98
N LEU A 100 -3.33 -0.19 -16.64
CA LEU A 100 -4.31 -0.05 -17.72
C LEU A 100 -5.73 0.20 -17.21
N LEU A 101 -6.15 -0.55 -16.19
CA LEU A 101 -7.51 -0.47 -15.65
C LEU A 101 -7.60 0.44 -14.41
N ARG A 102 -6.48 1.04 -13.99
CA ARG A 102 -6.39 1.91 -12.79
C ARG A 102 -6.90 1.25 -11.50
N ILE A 103 -6.78 -0.08 -11.41
CA ILE A 103 -7.15 -0.82 -10.20
C ILE A 103 -6.03 -0.65 -9.15
N PRO A 104 -6.33 -0.19 -7.93
CA PRO A 104 -5.31 -0.04 -6.90
C PRO A 104 -4.60 -1.35 -6.57
N SER A 105 -3.28 -1.32 -6.38
CA SER A 105 -2.49 -2.51 -6.04
C SER A 105 -2.92 -3.16 -4.73
N SER A 106 -3.46 -2.39 -3.78
CA SER A 106 -4.05 -2.89 -2.54
C SER A 106 -5.27 -3.80 -2.79
N VAL A 107 -6.09 -3.48 -3.81
CA VAL A 107 -7.24 -4.29 -4.23
C VAL A 107 -6.75 -5.56 -4.92
N LEU A 108 -5.74 -5.48 -5.80
CA LEU A 108 -5.15 -6.66 -6.45
C LEU A 108 -4.54 -7.63 -5.43
N LEU A 109 -3.88 -7.11 -4.39
CA LEU A 109 -3.37 -7.94 -3.29
C LEU A 109 -4.49 -8.54 -2.43
N GLN A 110 -5.64 -7.88 -2.33
CA GLN A 110 -6.83 -8.49 -1.73
C GLN A 110 -7.28 -9.71 -2.54
N TYR A 111 -7.36 -9.57 -3.87
CA TYR A 111 -7.68 -10.68 -4.77
C TYR A 111 -6.66 -11.80 -4.68
N HIS A 112 -5.36 -11.50 -4.67
CA HIS A 112 -4.29 -12.49 -4.48
C HIS A 112 -4.55 -13.39 -3.26
N ARG A 113 -4.97 -12.81 -2.12
CA ARG A 113 -5.27 -13.55 -0.90
C ARG A 113 -6.49 -14.48 -1.05
N TRP A 114 -7.57 -13.99 -1.67
CA TRP A 114 -8.78 -14.80 -1.89
C TRP A 114 -8.55 -15.93 -2.88
N ILE A 115 -7.85 -15.64 -3.98
CA ILE A 115 -7.48 -16.63 -4.98
C ILE A 115 -6.53 -17.67 -4.37
N GLY A 116 -5.52 -17.24 -3.59
CA GLY A 116 -4.60 -18.15 -2.90
C GLY A 116 -5.32 -19.10 -1.94
N PHE A 117 -6.35 -18.63 -1.22
CA PHE A 117 -7.19 -19.50 -0.40
C PHE A 117 -7.94 -20.54 -1.24
N ALA A 118 -8.56 -20.12 -2.35
CA ALA A 118 -9.25 -21.02 -3.27
C ALA A 118 -8.32 -22.09 -3.86
N THR A 119 -7.10 -21.70 -4.27
CA THR A 119 -6.05 -22.62 -4.75
C THR A 119 -5.75 -23.70 -3.72
N VAL A 120 -5.54 -23.33 -2.45
CA VAL A 120 -5.22 -24.29 -1.37
C VAL A 120 -6.39 -25.22 -1.11
N ALA A 121 -7.62 -24.69 -1.05
CA ALA A 121 -8.82 -25.48 -0.81
C ALA A 121 -9.04 -26.53 -1.92
N GLN A 122 -8.94 -26.11 -3.19
CA GLN A 122 -9.11 -26.98 -4.34
C GLN A 122 -7.98 -28.00 -4.47
N ALA A 123 -6.71 -27.60 -4.25
CA ALA A 123 -5.59 -28.53 -4.25
C ALA A 123 -5.72 -29.59 -3.14
N THR A 124 -6.23 -29.19 -1.95
CA THR A 124 -6.47 -30.12 -0.84
C THR A 124 -7.62 -31.07 -1.14
N ALA A 125 -8.71 -30.59 -1.76
CA ALA A 125 -9.80 -31.45 -2.22
C ALA A 125 -9.31 -32.45 -3.27
N HIS A 126 -8.53 -32.00 -4.25
CA HIS A 126 -7.89 -32.85 -5.27
C HIS A 126 -7.08 -33.98 -4.62
N VAL A 127 -6.16 -33.64 -3.70
CA VAL A 127 -5.33 -34.64 -3.01
C VAL A 127 -6.19 -35.60 -2.17
N SER A 128 -7.17 -35.08 -1.43
CA SER A 128 -8.04 -35.89 -0.56
C SER A 128 -8.85 -36.91 -1.35
N PHE A 129 -9.47 -36.50 -2.46
CA PHE A 129 -10.25 -37.40 -3.30
C PHE A 129 -9.38 -38.39 -4.08
N ASN A 130 -8.17 -38.02 -4.51
CA ASN A 130 -7.22 -38.99 -5.07
C ASN A 130 -6.81 -40.05 -4.05
N ILE A 131 -6.52 -39.65 -2.80
CA ILE A 131 -6.18 -40.58 -1.72
C ILE A 131 -7.33 -41.54 -1.45
N GLN A 132 -8.56 -41.01 -1.35
CA GLN A 132 -9.76 -41.83 -1.18
C GLN A 132 -9.90 -42.84 -2.33
N HIS A 133 -9.78 -42.40 -3.58
CA HIS A 133 -9.84 -43.26 -4.76
C HIS A 133 -8.77 -44.36 -4.74
N TYR A 134 -7.53 -44.04 -4.37
CA TYR A 134 -6.46 -45.03 -4.26
C TYR A 134 -6.67 -46.04 -3.12
N ILE A 135 -7.33 -45.64 -2.03
CA ILE A 135 -7.72 -46.55 -0.95
C ILE A 135 -8.80 -47.51 -1.45
N GLU A 136 -9.86 -46.99 -2.08
CA GLU A 136 -10.99 -47.78 -2.60
C GLU A 136 -10.54 -48.77 -3.68
N THR A 137 -9.64 -48.34 -4.56
CA THR A 137 -9.07 -49.17 -5.64
C THR A 137 -7.87 -50.03 -5.21
N LYS A 138 -7.41 -49.90 -3.96
CA LYS A 138 -6.23 -50.60 -3.41
C LYS A 138 -4.92 -50.32 -4.17
N GLN A 139 -4.79 -49.12 -4.74
CA GLN A 139 -3.64 -48.69 -5.54
C GLN A 139 -2.65 -47.79 -4.77
N VAL A 140 -2.81 -47.61 -3.46
CA VAL A 140 -1.99 -46.70 -2.64
C VAL A 140 -0.49 -46.88 -2.90
N THR A 141 0.05 -48.09 -2.70
CA THR A 141 1.49 -48.35 -2.83
C THR A 141 2.00 -48.11 -4.26
N THR A 142 1.25 -48.54 -5.27
CA THR A 142 1.59 -48.32 -6.69
C THR A 142 1.54 -46.85 -7.07
N SER A 143 0.56 -46.09 -6.55
CA SER A 143 0.41 -44.67 -6.81
C SER A 143 1.54 -43.86 -6.20
N PHE A 144 1.98 -44.17 -4.97
CA PHE A 144 3.13 -43.51 -4.35
C PHE A 144 4.47 -43.85 -5.02
N GLY A 145 4.56 -44.94 -5.79
CA GLY A 145 5.72 -45.25 -6.64
C GLY A 145 5.80 -44.41 -7.92
N ASN A 146 4.71 -43.71 -8.30
CA ASN A 146 4.68 -42.90 -9.50
C ASN A 146 5.31 -41.51 -9.25
N HIS A 147 6.38 -41.20 -9.98
CA HIS A 147 7.09 -39.93 -9.87
C HIS A 147 6.15 -38.71 -10.04
N ARG A 148 5.19 -38.77 -10.97
CA ARG A 148 4.19 -37.71 -11.19
C ARG A 148 3.38 -37.42 -9.94
N ILE A 149 2.99 -38.44 -9.18
CA ILE A 149 2.20 -38.30 -7.96
C ILE A 149 3.07 -37.75 -6.82
N GLN A 150 4.31 -38.22 -6.71
CA GLN A 150 5.28 -37.71 -5.73
C GLN A 150 5.53 -36.21 -5.89
N VAL A 151 5.76 -35.72 -7.12
CA VAL A 151 5.96 -34.28 -7.37
C VAL A 151 4.69 -33.46 -7.14
N GLY A 152 3.51 -34.03 -7.40
CA GLY A 152 2.23 -33.39 -7.08
C GLY A 152 2.02 -33.24 -5.58
N LEU A 153 2.36 -34.27 -4.80
CA LEU A 153 2.30 -34.22 -3.34
C LEU A 153 3.31 -33.22 -2.76
N MET A 154 4.54 -33.19 -3.29
CA MET A 154 5.55 -32.19 -2.93
C MET A 154 5.05 -30.77 -3.19
N ALA A 155 4.42 -30.51 -4.34
CA ALA A 155 3.83 -29.21 -4.68
C ALA A 155 2.72 -28.84 -3.68
N TRP A 156 1.83 -29.78 -3.35
CA TRP A 156 0.77 -29.55 -2.36
C TRP A 156 1.31 -29.25 -0.96
N ILE A 157 2.32 -29.99 -0.48
CA ILE A 157 2.97 -29.72 0.81
C ILE A 157 3.58 -28.30 0.83
N ALA A 158 4.29 -27.91 -0.24
CA ALA A 158 4.81 -26.56 -0.38
C ALA A 158 3.70 -25.50 -0.30
N LEU A 159 2.58 -25.73 -1.00
CA LEU A 159 1.41 -24.85 -0.98
C LEU A 159 0.77 -24.73 0.42
N VAL A 160 0.68 -25.82 1.17
CA VAL A 160 0.17 -25.81 2.56
C VAL A 160 1.09 -25.01 3.48
N ILE A 161 2.42 -25.17 3.37
CA ILE A 161 3.39 -24.39 4.16
C ILE A 161 3.22 -22.89 3.85
N ILE A 162 3.14 -22.52 2.57
CA ILE A 162 2.89 -21.15 2.12
C ILE A 162 1.61 -20.59 2.75
N PHE A 163 0.53 -21.37 2.75
CA PHE A 163 -0.75 -20.94 3.31
C PHE A 163 -0.68 -20.68 4.81
N LEU A 164 -0.11 -21.62 5.58
CA LEU A 164 -0.02 -21.51 7.04
C LEU A 164 0.81 -20.30 7.48
N THR A 165 1.94 -20.04 6.80
CA THR A 165 2.79 -18.89 7.12
C THR A 165 2.22 -17.57 6.59
N ALA A 166 1.36 -17.60 5.57
CA ALA A 166 0.65 -16.43 5.05
C ALA A 166 -0.55 -15.99 5.90
N LEU A 167 -0.99 -16.78 6.88
CA LEU A 167 -2.08 -16.41 7.79
C LEU A 167 -1.78 -15.08 8.50
N PRO A 168 -2.78 -14.19 8.69
CA PRO A 168 -2.57 -12.88 9.29
C PRO A 168 -1.89 -12.91 10.66
N ILE A 169 -2.13 -13.96 11.45
CA ILE A 169 -1.53 -14.16 12.77
C ILE A 169 -0.01 -14.34 12.66
N VAL A 170 0.44 -15.14 11.70
CA VAL A 170 1.87 -15.42 11.48
C VAL A 170 2.54 -14.25 10.77
N ARG A 171 2.01 -13.83 9.62
CA ARG A 171 2.61 -12.75 8.80
C ARG A 171 2.79 -11.43 9.57
N ARG A 172 1.86 -11.07 10.46
CA ARG A 172 1.94 -9.81 11.23
C ARG A 172 2.92 -9.86 12.40
N ARG A 173 3.25 -11.06 12.91
CA ARG A 173 4.16 -11.21 14.05
C ARG A 173 5.56 -11.65 13.62
N PHE A 174 5.65 -12.41 12.53
CA PHE A 174 6.86 -13.02 12.01
C PHE A 174 6.93 -12.82 10.48
N PHE A 175 7.08 -11.56 10.06
CA PHE A 175 7.08 -11.19 8.65
C PHE A 175 8.15 -11.94 7.83
N GLU A 176 9.35 -12.14 8.39
CA GLU A 176 10.45 -12.84 7.72
C GLU A 176 10.11 -14.32 7.45
N VAL A 177 9.47 -15.01 8.39
CA VAL A 177 9.02 -16.40 8.21
C VAL A 177 8.04 -16.48 7.05
N PHE A 178 7.04 -15.60 7.03
CA PHE A 178 6.13 -15.47 5.89
C PHE A 178 6.92 -15.23 4.60
N TYR A 179 7.78 -14.20 4.57
CA TYR A 179 8.47 -13.75 3.37
C TYR A 179 9.32 -14.85 2.73
N TYR A 180 10.15 -15.53 3.52
CA TYR A 180 11.05 -16.57 3.00
C TYR A 180 10.30 -17.86 2.63
N THR A 181 9.34 -18.29 3.45
CA THR A 181 8.56 -19.51 3.13
C THR A 181 7.60 -19.31 1.96
N HIS A 182 7.15 -18.08 1.70
CA HIS A 182 6.35 -17.79 0.52
C HIS A 182 7.09 -18.13 -0.78
N ALA A 183 8.43 -18.03 -0.81
CA ALA A 183 9.27 -18.41 -1.95
C ALA A 183 9.15 -19.90 -2.34
N LEU A 184 8.60 -20.76 -1.49
CA LEU A 184 8.24 -22.14 -1.84
C LEU A 184 7.24 -22.21 -3.01
N PHE A 185 6.64 -21.09 -3.42
CA PHE A 185 5.81 -21.02 -4.62
C PHE A 185 6.59 -21.49 -5.86
N PHE A 186 7.92 -21.34 -5.93
CA PHE A 186 8.74 -21.90 -7.01
C PHE A 186 8.67 -23.43 -7.05
N ILE A 187 8.72 -24.09 -5.89
CA ILE A 187 8.59 -25.55 -5.79
C ILE A 187 7.19 -25.97 -6.23
N PHE A 188 6.15 -25.24 -5.79
CA PHE A 188 4.78 -25.48 -6.22
C PHE A 188 4.63 -25.35 -7.74
N ILE A 189 5.15 -24.29 -8.36
CA ILE A 189 5.06 -24.07 -9.82
C ILE A 189 5.77 -25.21 -10.57
N ILE A 190 7.04 -25.47 -10.25
CA ILE A 190 7.83 -26.49 -10.94
C ILE A 190 7.18 -27.86 -10.78
N GLY A 191 6.79 -28.22 -9.55
CA GLY A 191 6.11 -29.48 -9.27
C GLY A 191 4.79 -29.61 -10.04
N THR A 192 4.01 -28.54 -10.15
CA THR A 192 2.75 -28.51 -10.92
C THR A 192 2.99 -28.72 -12.42
N LEU A 193 4.01 -28.09 -12.99
CA LEU A 193 4.35 -28.22 -14.41
C LEU A 193 4.82 -29.64 -14.78
N ILE A 194 5.47 -30.34 -13.84
CA ILE A 194 5.84 -31.76 -14.01
C ILE A 194 4.62 -32.67 -13.76
N HIS A 195 3.78 -32.33 -12.79
CA HIS A 195 2.61 -33.12 -12.41
C HIS A 195 1.50 -33.13 -13.49
N ALA A 196 1.27 -32.00 -14.16
CA ALA A 196 0.19 -31.81 -15.12
C ALA A 196 0.71 -31.31 -16.48
N SER A 197 0.58 -32.14 -17.53
CA SER A 197 1.10 -31.87 -18.88
C SER A 197 0.54 -30.59 -19.51
N HIS A 198 -0.73 -30.26 -19.25
CA HIS A 198 -1.37 -29.01 -19.72
C HIS A 198 -1.40 -27.90 -18.66
N GLY A 199 -0.71 -28.08 -17.52
CA GLY A 199 -0.52 -27.02 -16.53
C GLY A 199 0.08 -25.71 -17.07
N PRO A 200 1.01 -25.74 -18.06
CA PRO A 200 1.57 -24.51 -18.63
C PRO A 200 0.54 -23.52 -19.20
N GLU A 201 -0.58 -24.00 -19.74
CA GLU A 201 -1.62 -23.17 -20.38
C GLU A 201 -2.21 -22.13 -19.41
N PHE A 202 -2.31 -22.49 -18.13
CA PHE A 202 -2.84 -21.64 -17.07
C PHE A 202 -1.75 -20.89 -16.29
N MET A 203 -0.59 -21.52 -16.10
CA MET A 203 0.49 -20.99 -15.26
C MET A 203 1.38 -19.97 -15.98
N LEU A 204 1.67 -20.18 -17.26
CA LEU A 204 2.62 -19.35 -18.00
C LEU A 204 2.21 -17.89 -18.14
N PRO A 205 0.94 -17.52 -18.42
CA PRO A 205 0.57 -16.10 -18.53
C PRO A 205 0.88 -15.30 -17.26
N GLY A 206 0.49 -15.85 -16.10
CA GLY A 206 0.78 -15.24 -14.79
C GLY A 206 2.28 -15.21 -14.49
N LEU A 207 3.00 -16.30 -14.76
CA LEU A 207 4.44 -16.41 -14.55
C LEU A 207 5.25 -15.45 -15.44
N LEU A 208 4.87 -15.30 -16.71
CA LEU A 208 5.52 -14.39 -17.66
C LEU A 208 5.34 -12.94 -17.23
N LEU A 209 4.12 -12.53 -16.87
CA LEU A 209 3.86 -11.16 -16.40
C LEU A 209 4.54 -10.87 -15.06
N TRP A 210 4.57 -11.84 -14.14
CA TRP A 210 5.35 -11.73 -12.92
C TRP A 210 6.86 -11.62 -13.20
N GLY A 211 7.37 -12.38 -14.18
CA GLY A 211 8.77 -12.35 -14.61
C GLY A 211 9.16 -11.02 -15.25
N ILE A 212 8.32 -10.46 -16.12
CA ILE A 212 8.50 -9.13 -16.72
C ILE A 212 8.53 -8.06 -15.63
N ASP A 213 7.58 -8.09 -14.70
CA ASP A 213 7.58 -7.17 -13.56
C ASP A 213 8.87 -7.33 -12.74
N ARG A 214 9.34 -8.56 -12.47
CA ARG A 214 10.61 -8.78 -11.78
C ARG A 214 11.81 -8.21 -12.54
N ALA A 215 11.83 -8.34 -13.87
CA ALA A 215 12.88 -7.80 -14.73
C ALA A 215 12.89 -6.26 -14.71
N ILE A 216 11.71 -5.61 -14.75
CA ILE A 216 11.57 -4.15 -14.62
C ILE A 216 12.13 -3.68 -13.27
N ARG A 217 11.74 -4.35 -12.18
CA ARG A 217 12.26 -4.02 -10.83
C ARG A 217 13.76 -4.20 -10.73
N PHE A 218 14.28 -5.27 -11.33
CA PHE A 218 15.72 -5.49 -11.40
C PHE A 218 16.42 -4.39 -12.19
N ALA A 219 15.82 -3.92 -13.29
CA ALA A 219 16.34 -2.79 -14.05
C ALA A 219 16.42 -1.49 -13.21
N TYR A 220 15.45 -1.24 -12.32
CA TYR A 220 15.51 -0.10 -11.39
C TYR A 220 16.71 -0.14 -10.44
N ASN A 221 17.29 -1.33 -10.15
CA ASN A 221 18.49 -1.42 -9.32
C ASN A 221 19.72 -0.78 -9.98
N PHE A 222 19.72 -0.60 -11.31
CA PHE A 222 20.79 0.07 -12.04
C PHE A 222 20.58 1.58 -12.18
N ARG A 223 19.45 2.10 -11.68
CA ARG A 223 19.20 3.55 -11.66
C ARG A 223 20.18 4.22 -10.70
N THR A 224 20.91 5.21 -11.21
CA THR A 224 21.78 6.05 -10.38
C THR A 224 20.94 6.95 -9.48
N ILE A 225 21.03 6.73 -8.17
CA ILE A 225 20.43 7.58 -7.14
C ILE A 225 21.55 8.36 -6.45
N GLN A 226 21.41 9.68 -6.41
CA GLN A 226 22.34 10.57 -5.70
C GLN A 226 21.66 11.04 -4.42
N VAL A 227 22.20 10.64 -3.27
CA VAL A 227 21.79 11.16 -1.97
C VAL A 227 22.39 12.55 -1.80
N GLN A 228 21.55 13.57 -1.67
CA GLN A 228 21.98 14.97 -1.53
C GLN A 228 22.14 15.37 -0.07
N SER A 229 21.20 14.98 0.78
CA SER A 229 21.28 15.19 2.22
C SER A 229 20.64 14.05 3.00
N VAL A 230 21.14 13.86 4.22
CA VAL A 230 20.62 12.95 5.24
C VAL A 230 20.47 13.78 6.51
N GLU A 231 19.26 13.82 7.06
CA GLU A 231 18.95 14.64 8.23
C GLU A 231 18.27 13.76 9.28
N ALA A 232 18.82 13.73 10.48
CA ALA A 232 18.24 13.01 11.61
C ALA A 232 17.39 13.96 12.48
N PHE A 233 16.22 13.47 12.90
CA PHE A 233 15.29 14.19 13.75
C PHE A 233 14.89 13.37 14.97
N GLU A 234 14.47 14.08 16.02
CA GLU A 234 13.89 13.50 17.24
C GLU A 234 12.74 12.53 16.93
N GLY A 235 12.60 11.48 17.74
CA GLY A 235 11.60 10.43 17.53
C GLY A 235 11.99 9.37 16.49
N ASN A 236 13.30 9.22 16.24
CA ASN A 236 13.92 8.26 15.32
C ASN A 236 13.44 8.42 13.88
N VAL A 237 13.53 9.63 13.32
CA VAL A 237 13.20 9.90 11.92
C VAL A 237 14.45 10.32 11.18
N THR A 238 14.74 9.68 10.05
CA THR A 238 15.79 10.09 9.10
C THR A 238 15.14 10.55 7.80
N LYS A 239 15.44 11.77 7.36
CA LYS A 239 14.97 12.34 6.10
C LYS A 239 16.09 12.29 5.07
N PHE A 240 15.79 11.73 3.91
CA PHE A 240 16.70 11.63 2.77
C PHE A 240 16.17 12.52 1.65
N LYS A 241 17.02 13.41 1.14
CA LYS A 241 16.75 14.18 -0.09
C LYS A 241 17.58 13.61 -1.22
N VAL A 242 16.94 13.12 -2.28
CA VAL A 242 17.64 12.39 -3.35
C VAL A 242 17.30 12.87 -4.75
N LYS A 243 18.27 12.76 -5.66
CA LYS A 243 18.09 12.95 -7.10
C LYS A 243 18.14 11.63 -7.86
N GLY A 244 17.47 11.58 -9.01
CA GLY A 244 17.37 10.39 -9.87
C GLY A 244 16.07 9.60 -9.69
N LEU A 245 15.15 10.06 -8.86
CA LEU A 245 13.79 9.51 -8.72
C LEU A 245 12.78 10.54 -9.23
N LYS A 246 11.95 10.14 -10.20
CA LYS A 246 10.84 10.96 -10.72
C LYS A 246 9.52 10.30 -10.34
N THR A 247 8.70 11.00 -9.56
CA THR A 247 7.30 10.64 -9.30
C THR A 247 6.39 11.22 -10.38
N HIS A 248 5.25 10.58 -10.59
CA HIS A 248 4.24 10.96 -11.59
C HIS A 248 2.95 11.46 -10.95
N THR A 249 2.62 10.96 -9.76
CA THR A 249 1.44 11.35 -8.98
C THR A 249 1.87 11.60 -7.54
N PRO A 250 1.20 12.52 -6.81
CA PRO A 250 1.53 12.77 -5.41
C PRO A 250 1.17 11.57 -4.54
N GLY A 251 1.91 11.38 -3.45
CA GLY A 251 1.71 10.27 -2.50
C GLY A 251 2.23 8.91 -2.99
N GLN A 252 2.98 8.85 -4.09
CA GLN A 252 3.59 7.60 -4.54
C GLN A 252 4.60 7.04 -3.54
N VAL A 253 4.68 5.71 -3.51
CA VAL A 253 5.54 4.92 -2.61
C VAL A 253 6.73 4.36 -3.38
N VAL A 254 7.90 4.35 -2.76
CA VAL A 254 9.10 3.68 -3.28
C VAL A 254 9.56 2.62 -2.30
N TRP A 255 10.14 1.54 -2.82
CA TRP A 255 10.82 0.55 -2.02
C TRP A 255 12.29 0.93 -1.90
N LEU A 256 12.73 1.12 -0.66
CA LEU A 256 14.08 1.54 -0.31
C LEU A 256 14.91 0.34 0.13
N GLN A 257 16.12 0.25 -0.40
CA GLN A 257 17.19 -0.60 0.11
C GLN A 257 18.45 0.24 0.35
N ILE A 258 19.03 0.07 1.54
CA ILE A 258 20.35 0.63 1.89
C ILE A 258 21.29 -0.56 2.09
N PRO A 259 22.21 -0.85 1.14
CA PRO A 259 23.07 -2.02 1.18
C PRO A 259 23.91 -2.17 2.46
N MET A 260 24.30 -1.07 3.11
CA MET A 260 25.04 -1.09 4.37
C MET A 260 24.19 -1.59 5.55
N VAL A 261 22.86 -1.45 5.47
CA VAL A 261 21.91 -1.94 6.49
C VAL A 261 21.44 -3.34 6.16
N SER A 262 21.04 -3.57 4.90
CA SER A 262 20.65 -4.89 4.40
C SER A 262 20.79 -4.96 2.89
N PHE A 263 21.43 -6.02 2.40
CA PHE A 263 21.57 -6.27 0.97
C PHE A 263 20.34 -6.91 0.32
N VAL A 264 19.41 -7.44 1.13
CA VAL A 264 18.26 -8.23 0.64
C VAL A 264 16.92 -7.61 0.99
N ASN A 265 16.83 -6.85 2.08
CA ASN A 265 15.57 -6.30 2.54
C ASN A 265 15.25 -4.99 1.83
N TRP A 266 14.01 -4.89 1.39
CA TRP A 266 13.42 -3.72 0.76
C TRP A 266 12.22 -3.29 1.59
N HIS A 267 12.07 -2.00 1.86
CA HIS A 267 10.97 -1.47 2.67
C HIS A 267 10.25 -0.32 1.96
N PRO A 268 8.91 -0.26 1.99
CA PRO A 268 8.15 0.78 1.30
C PRO A 268 8.12 2.09 2.12
N PHE A 269 8.31 3.22 1.45
CA PHE A 269 8.17 4.57 2.00
C PHE A 269 7.51 5.51 1.00
N THR A 270 6.62 6.37 1.48
CA THR A 270 6.03 7.43 0.65
C THR A 270 7.05 8.51 0.31
N VAL A 271 6.99 8.99 -0.92
CA VAL A 271 7.73 10.18 -1.37
C VAL A 271 6.97 11.41 -0.92
N ALA A 272 7.57 12.21 -0.03
CA ALA A 272 6.94 13.38 0.55
C ALA A 272 6.94 14.61 -0.39
N SER A 273 7.85 14.68 -1.35
CA SER A 273 7.88 15.76 -2.33
C SER A 273 6.81 15.58 -3.41
N ALA A 274 6.41 16.68 -4.06
CA ALA A 274 5.50 16.64 -5.20
C ALA A 274 6.21 16.14 -6.48
N PRO A 275 5.46 15.55 -7.44
CA PRO A 275 5.97 15.14 -8.75
C PRO A 275 6.68 16.25 -9.53
N ASP A 276 6.16 17.46 -9.43
CA ASP A 276 6.59 18.63 -10.21
C ASP A 276 7.61 19.46 -9.43
N ASP A 277 8.50 18.80 -8.68
CA ASP A 277 9.54 19.50 -7.95
C ASP A 277 10.55 20.22 -8.86
N PRO A 278 10.72 21.56 -8.74
CA PRO A 278 11.66 22.30 -9.56
C PRO A 278 13.10 21.78 -9.42
N GLU A 279 13.48 21.33 -8.22
CA GLU A 279 14.81 20.78 -7.96
C GLU A 279 14.95 19.34 -8.47
N LYS A 280 13.85 18.72 -8.89
CA LYS A 280 13.74 17.30 -9.30
C LYS A 280 14.28 16.37 -8.22
N THR A 281 13.95 16.68 -6.97
CA THR A 281 14.36 15.92 -5.79
C THR A 281 13.18 15.15 -5.21
N ALA A 282 13.50 13.98 -4.65
CA ALA A 282 12.56 13.16 -3.91
C ALA A 282 12.93 13.18 -2.42
N THR A 283 11.98 13.54 -1.57
CA THR A 283 12.15 13.47 -0.12
C THR A 283 11.53 12.19 0.41
N ILE A 284 12.31 11.38 1.12
CA ILE A 284 11.89 10.12 1.73
C ILE A 284 12.18 10.21 3.23
N ALA A 285 11.17 10.01 4.08
CA ALA A 285 11.35 10.02 5.52
C ALA A 285 11.13 8.62 6.11
N VAL A 286 12.11 8.14 6.89
CA VAL A 286 12.14 6.80 7.47
C VAL A 286 12.06 6.90 8.99
N ARG A 287 11.00 6.34 9.57
CA ARG A 287 10.85 6.24 11.03
C ARG A 287 11.31 4.88 11.57
N GLY A 288 12.17 4.88 12.58
CA GLY A 288 12.70 3.69 13.25
C GLY A 288 11.68 2.93 14.09
N LEU A 289 10.95 2.00 13.47
CA LEU A 289 9.91 1.19 14.11
C LEU A 289 10.25 -0.31 14.24
N GLY A 290 11.16 -0.83 13.40
CA GLY A 290 11.59 -2.23 13.37
C GLY A 290 13.10 -2.38 13.17
N GLY A 291 13.60 -3.62 13.04
CA GLY A 291 15.05 -3.89 12.95
C GLY A 291 15.74 -3.09 11.83
N PHE A 292 15.26 -3.24 10.59
CA PHE A 292 15.79 -2.48 9.44
C PHE A 292 15.67 -0.96 9.63
N THR A 293 14.48 -0.45 9.97
CA THR A 293 14.27 1.01 10.03
C THR A 293 14.97 1.69 11.20
N LYS A 294 15.22 0.97 12.30
CA LYS A 294 16.11 1.42 13.38
C LYS A 294 17.57 1.44 12.93
N ALA A 295 18.01 0.41 12.20
CA ALA A 295 19.38 0.37 11.66
C ALA A 295 19.65 1.49 10.64
N VAL A 296 18.63 1.90 9.86
CA VAL A 296 18.73 3.06 8.95
C VAL A 296 19.12 4.35 9.67
N GLN A 297 18.73 4.53 10.94
CA GLN A 297 19.08 5.72 11.72
C GLN A 297 20.59 5.86 11.94
N TYR A 298 21.33 4.75 11.87
CA TYR A 298 22.78 4.70 12.04
C TYR A 298 23.53 4.65 10.70
N ALA A 299 22.82 4.65 9.56
CA ALA A 299 23.43 4.49 8.24
C ALA A 299 24.31 5.69 7.83
N ASP A 300 24.13 6.84 8.48
CA ASP A 300 24.91 8.07 8.28
C ASP A 300 26.15 8.12 9.20
N CYS A 301 26.20 7.29 10.24
CA CYS A 301 27.32 7.21 11.18
C CYS A 301 28.45 6.36 10.59
N SER A 302 29.11 6.87 9.56
CA SER A 302 30.49 6.49 9.20
C SER A 302 31.53 7.19 10.10
N CYS A 303 31.21 7.39 11.38
CA CYS A 303 32.14 7.74 12.44
C CYS A 303 32.03 6.68 13.55
N ASP A 304 33.19 6.27 14.06
CA ASP A 304 33.41 5.16 14.99
C ASP A 304 32.30 4.94 16.03
N VAL A 305 31.94 3.67 16.23
CA VAL A 305 30.92 3.14 17.16
C VAL A 305 31.22 3.45 18.65
N ASN A 306 32.23 4.25 18.97
CA ASN A 306 32.75 4.48 20.32
C ASN A 306 32.64 5.91 20.86
N GLN A 307 31.94 6.86 20.22
CA GLN A 307 31.71 8.18 20.83
C GLN A 307 30.25 8.62 20.80
N HIS A 308 29.72 8.90 21.99
CA HIS A 308 28.41 9.48 22.22
C HIS A 308 28.31 10.90 21.63
N GLY A 309 27.38 11.10 20.70
CA GLY A 309 26.92 12.42 20.27
C GLY A 309 26.97 12.59 18.75
N CYS A 310 25.81 12.46 18.08
CA CYS A 310 25.65 12.87 16.69
C CYS A 310 25.70 14.41 16.62
N ALA A 311 26.86 14.96 16.31
CA ALA A 311 27.01 16.37 15.99
C ALA A 311 26.40 16.67 14.61
N SER A 312 25.68 17.78 14.51
CA SER A 312 25.28 18.39 13.25
C SER A 312 26.52 18.60 12.38
N LEU A 313 26.58 17.94 11.22
CA LEU A 313 27.65 18.15 10.26
C LEU A 313 27.44 19.50 9.56
N ASP A 314 28.45 20.38 9.68
CA ASP A 314 28.60 21.53 8.80
C ASP A 314 28.60 21.08 7.34
N SER A 315 27.91 21.84 6.49
CA SER A 315 27.67 21.59 5.06
C SER A 315 28.92 21.46 4.18
N ASN A 316 30.13 21.56 4.77
CA ASN A 316 31.42 21.57 4.09
C ASN A 316 32.30 20.34 4.33
N SER A 317 31.91 19.36 5.14
CA SER A 317 32.65 18.09 5.21
C SER A 317 32.18 17.14 4.10
N MET A 318 32.97 17.03 3.04
CA MET A 318 32.77 16.06 1.97
C MET A 318 32.75 14.65 2.59
N MET A 319 31.57 14.00 2.65
CA MET A 319 31.46 12.62 3.16
C MET A 319 32.49 11.74 2.44
N ALA A 320 33.38 11.13 3.21
CA ALA A 320 34.45 10.28 2.67
C ALA A 320 33.90 9.13 1.79
N HIS A 321 32.65 8.72 2.00
CA HIS A 321 31.90 7.86 1.10
C HIS A 321 30.42 8.28 1.02
N PRO A 322 29.87 8.56 -0.18
CA PRO A 322 28.45 8.86 -0.32
C PRO A 322 27.60 7.62 0.02
N LEU A 323 26.59 7.80 0.87
CA LEU A 323 25.61 6.76 1.22
C LEU A 323 25.02 6.15 -0.05
N LYS A 324 25.26 4.86 -0.28
CA LYS A 324 24.67 4.13 -1.40
C LYS A 324 23.24 3.75 -1.06
N MET A 325 22.32 4.11 -1.94
CA MET A 325 20.90 3.85 -1.78
C MET A 325 20.32 3.31 -3.09
N ARG A 326 19.45 2.30 -3.00
CA ARG A 326 18.71 1.75 -4.15
C ARG A 326 17.21 1.96 -3.93
N LEU A 327 16.53 2.31 -5.01
CA LEU A 327 15.11 2.62 -5.00
C LEU A 327 14.40 1.81 -6.08
N ASP A 328 13.35 1.08 -5.70
CA ASP A 328 12.44 0.35 -6.58
C ASP A 328 11.10 1.12 -6.63
N GLY A 329 10.66 1.52 -7.83
CA GLY A 329 9.49 2.37 -8.04
C GLY A 329 9.81 3.72 -8.71
N PRO A 330 8.83 4.64 -8.77
CA PRO A 330 7.71 4.78 -7.84
C PRO A 330 6.47 3.93 -8.15
N TYR A 331 5.71 3.62 -7.11
CA TYR A 331 4.49 2.83 -7.13
C TYR A 331 3.32 3.61 -6.54
N GLY A 332 2.11 3.22 -6.93
CA GLY A 332 0.88 3.85 -6.48
C GLY A 332 0.15 4.46 -7.67
N VAL A 333 -1.10 4.04 -7.82
CA VAL A 333 -2.11 4.68 -8.68
C VAL A 333 -3.08 5.34 -7.73
N GLY A 334 -3.07 6.66 -7.66
CA GLY A 334 -4.11 7.41 -6.95
C GLY A 334 -5.44 7.17 -7.65
N SER A 335 -6.42 6.61 -6.95
CA SER A 335 -7.81 6.56 -7.42
C SER A 335 -8.44 7.95 -7.47
N VAL A 336 -7.88 8.89 -6.69
CA VAL A 336 -8.27 10.29 -6.63
C VAL A 336 -7.24 11.13 -7.38
N SER A 337 -7.70 11.85 -8.40
CA SER A 337 -6.95 12.95 -8.97
C SER A 337 -7.08 14.14 -8.02
N TRP A 338 -6.04 14.34 -7.20
CA TRP A 338 -5.95 15.48 -6.29
C TRP A 338 -6.01 16.80 -7.08
N GLY A 339 -6.74 17.78 -6.55
CA GLY A 339 -6.98 19.06 -7.23
C GLY A 339 -8.24 19.13 -8.11
N LEU A 340 -8.99 18.03 -8.29
CA LEU A 340 -10.28 18.07 -9.01
C LEU A 340 -11.44 18.63 -8.17
N LEU A 341 -11.40 18.44 -6.85
CA LEU A 341 -12.41 18.93 -5.93
C LEU A 341 -11.95 20.24 -5.29
N PRO A 342 -12.87 21.19 -5.03
CA PRO A 342 -12.54 22.51 -4.48
C PRO A 342 -11.94 22.42 -3.07
N VAL A 343 -12.26 21.37 -2.30
CA VAL A 343 -11.76 21.18 -0.94
C VAL A 343 -10.90 19.91 -0.88
N THR A 344 -9.71 20.04 -0.31
CA THR A 344 -8.82 18.91 0.01
C THR A 344 -8.54 18.89 1.50
N VAL A 345 -8.84 17.77 2.15
CA VAL A 345 -8.69 17.55 3.58
C VAL A 345 -7.62 16.50 3.82
N LEU A 346 -6.59 16.84 4.57
CA LEU A 346 -5.45 15.97 4.84
C LEU A 346 -5.40 15.72 6.35
N VAL A 347 -5.61 14.47 6.77
CA VAL A 347 -5.56 14.09 8.19
C VAL A 347 -4.42 13.10 8.38
N ALA A 348 -3.39 13.53 9.11
CA ALA A 348 -2.14 12.80 9.26
C ALA A 348 -1.83 12.49 10.73
N GLY A 349 -1.26 11.32 10.99
CA GLY A 349 -0.74 10.93 12.31
C GLY A 349 0.75 10.56 12.26
N GLY A 350 1.58 11.28 13.01
CA GLY A 350 3.03 11.06 13.06
C GLY A 350 3.67 11.18 11.68
N ILE A 351 4.48 10.20 11.28
CA ILE A 351 5.17 10.17 9.98
C ILE A 351 4.21 10.04 8.78
N GLY A 352 2.93 9.71 9.03
CA GLY A 352 1.89 9.65 8.01
C GLY A 352 1.52 10.99 7.36
N ILE A 353 2.21 12.08 7.71
CA ILE A 353 2.07 13.38 7.04
C ILE A 353 2.69 13.39 5.64
N THR A 354 3.61 12.47 5.34
CA THR A 354 4.35 12.43 4.06
C THR A 354 3.46 12.44 2.80
N PRO A 355 2.40 11.63 2.66
CA PRO A 355 1.49 11.75 1.51
C PRO A 355 0.77 13.10 1.47
N GLY A 356 0.36 13.63 2.63
CA GLY A 356 -0.32 14.92 2.73
C GLY A 356 0.53 16.08 2.23
N ILE A 357 1.82 16.10 2.55
CA ILE A 357 2.76 17.12 2.05
C ILE A 357 2.90 17.00 0.52
N SER A 358 3.05 15.79 0.00
CA SER A 358 3.15 15.55 -1.45
C SER A 358 1.90 16.02 -2.19
N ILE A 359 0.71 15.72 -1.66
CA ILE A 359 -0.59 16.13 -2.21
C ILE A 359 -0.75 17.65 -2.17
N ALA A 360 -0.55 18.27 -1.01
CA ALA A 360 -0.68 19.73 -0.87
C ALA A 360 0.28 20.47 -1.78
N SER A 361 1.55 20.02 -1.83
CA SER A 361 2.58 20.60 -2.70
C SER A 361 2.21 20.49 -4.18
N HIS A 362 1.64 19.37 -4.62
CA HIS A 362 1.21 19.19 -6.00
C HIS A 362 0.05 20.12 -6.37
N ILE A 363 -1.00 20.20 -5.55
CA ILE A 363 -2.16 21.08 -5.79
C ILE A 363 -1.72 22.54 -5.86
N ILE A 364 -0.95 23.00 -4.88
CA ILE A 364 -0.50 24.41 -4.81
C ILE A 364 0.33 24.78 -6.05
N ARG A 365 1.18 23.86 -6.53
CA ARG A 365 2.01 24.08 -7.72
C ARG A 365 1.20 24.10 -9.01
N GLN A 366 0.25 23.18 -9.18
CA GLN A 366 -0.62 23.16 -10.37
C GLN A 366 -1.45 24.43 -10.50
N MET A 367 -2.01 24.92 -9.40
CA MET A 367 -2.79 26.16 -9.36
C MET A 367 -1.95 27.40 -9.67
N GLY A 368 -0.62 27.34 -9.50
CA GLY A 368 0.29 28.42 -9.91
C GLY A 368 0.63 28.42 -11.41
N ILE A 369 0.32 27.34 -12.13
CA ILE A 369 0.59 27.18 -13.57
C ILE A 369 -0.67 27.45 -14.40
N ASP A 370 -1.83 26.95 -13.96
CA ASP A 370 -3.12 27.12 -14.64
C ASP A 370 -3.79 28.45 -14.26
N VAL A 371 -3.24 29.56 -14.75
CA VAL A 371 -3.75 30.95 -14.53
C VAL A 371 -5.15 31.18 -15.17
N GLY A 372 -5.78 30.17 -15.77
CA GLY A 372 -7.06 30.26 -16.48
C GLY A 372 -8.24 29.45 -15.90
N SER A 373 -8.05 28.65 -14.84
CA SER A 373 -9.13 27.84 -14.24
C SER A 373 -9.63 28.50 -12.95
N HIS A 374 -10.81 29.13 -13.00
CA HIS A 374 -11.36 30.02 -11.97
C HIS A 374 -11.82 29.36 -10.64
N SER A 375 -11.43 28.13 -10.31
CA SER A 375 -11.90 27.46 -9.08
C SER A 375 -10.81 27.44 -8.01
N ALA A 376 -10.96 28.26 -6.97
CA ALA A 376 -10.04 28.25 -5.83
C ALA A 376 -9.96 26.86 -5.17
N SER A 377 -8.76 26.45 -4.77
CA SER A 377 -8.52 25.19 -4.06
C SER A 377 -8.28 25.45 -2.58
N HIS A 378 -9.07 24.82 -1.72
CA HIS A 378 -9.00 24.96 -0.27
C HIS A 378 -8.42 23.72 0.38
N ILE A 379 -7.21 23.83 0.93
CA ILE A 379 -6.49 22.73 1.57
C ILE A 379 -6.53 22.91 3.09
N HIS A 380 -7.04 21.89 3.79
CA HIS A 380 -7.09 21.84 5.25
C HIS A 380 -6.25 20.65 5.73
N LEU A 381 -5.14 20.92 6.42
CA LEU A 381 -4.24 19.92 6.96
C LEU A 381 -4.39 19.83 8.49
N LEU A 382 -4.82 18.67 8.98
CA LEU A 382 -4.79 18.32 10.39
C LEU A 382 -3.67 17.31 10.63
N TRP A 383 -2.69 17.67 11.44
CA TRP A 383 -1.57 16.80 11.78
C TRP A 383 -1.50 16.50 13.27
N VAL A 384 -1.56 15.22 13.63
CA VAL A 384 -1.46 14.75 15.01
C VAL A 384 -0.06 14.21 15.27
N VAL A 385 0.65 14.82 16.22
CA VAL A 385 1.97 14.38 16.69
C VAL A 385 1.93 14.01 18.16
N ARG A 386 2.89 13.18 18.58
CA ARG A 386 3.07 12.86 20.00
C ARG A 386 3.77 14.01 20.72
N ASP A 387 4.90 14.46 20.20
CA ASP A 387 5.74 15.46 20.84
C ASP A 387 5.86 16.69 19.94
N ALA A 388 5.89 17.89 20.51
CA ALA A 388 5.97 19.13 19.73
C ALA A 388 7.26 19.23 18.88
N GLN A 389 8.34 18.59 19.33
CA GLN A 389 9.60 18.50 18.58
C GLN A 389 9.43 17.78 17.23
N HIS A 390 8.45 16.88 17.09
CA HIS A 390 8.18 16.20 15.84
C HIS A 390 7.66 17.12 14.73
N ILE A 391 7.22 18.34 15.07
CA ILE A 391 6.85 19.36 14.07
C ILE A 391 8.05 19.67 13.17
N GLN A 392 9.27 19.64 13.73
CA GLN A 392 10.50 19.93 13.00
C GLN A 392 10.80 18.95 11.87
N TRP A 393 10.18 17.77 11.83
CA TRP A 393 10.36 16.81 10.72
C TRP A 393 10.08 17.44 9.34
N PHE A 394 9.07 18.33 9.28
CA PHE A 394 8.58 18.93 8.05
C PHE A 394 8.27 20.42 8.18
N ALA A 395 8.84 21.11 9.17
CA ALA A 395 8.56 22.52 9.43
C ALA A 395 8.92 23.41 8.22
N ASP A 396 10.06 23.13 7.58
CA ASP A 396 10.53 23.85 6.40
C ASP A 396 9.58 23.64 5.22
N GLU A 397 9.22 22.38 4.93
CA GLU A 397 8.30 22.03 3.85
C GLU A 397 6.93 22.70 4.05
N LEU A 398 6.37 22.64 5.26
CA LEU A 398 5.08 23.27 5.56
C LEU A 398 5.15 24.80 5.44
N THR A 399 6.26 25.41 5.89
CA THR A 399 6.47 26.85 5.79
C THR A 399 6.53 27.30 4.33
N GLU A 400 7.23 26.57 3.47
CA GLU A 400 7.30 26.85 2.04
C GLU A 400 5.93 26.72 1.35
N LEU A 401 5.11 25.74 1.75
CA LEU A 401 3.74 25.62 1.24
C LEU A 401 2.87 26.82 1.64
N VAL A 402 2.95 27.28 2.89
CA VAL A 402 2.18 28.45 3.32
C VAL A 402 2.64 29.72 2.61
N LYS A 403 3.97 29.91 2.44
CA LYS A 403 4.52 31.02 1.65
C LYS A 403 4.04 30.98 0.20
N ALA A 404 3.94 29.79 -0.40
CA ALA A 404 3.44 29.63 -1.77
C ALA A 404 1.95 30.01 -1.90
N CYS A 405 1.13 29.69 -0.90
CA CYS A 405 -0.28 30.11 -0.82
C CYS A 405 -0.46 31.61 -0.52
N ALA A 406 0.49 32.24 0.18
CA ALA A 406 0.40 33.66 0.53
C ALA A 406 0.68 34.62 -0.64
N LYS A 407 1.09 34.11 -1.80
CA LYS A 407 1.34 34.94 -3.00
C LYS A 407 0.00 35.49 -3.53
N PRO A 408 -0.05 36.77 -3.97
CA PRO A 408 -1.29 37.41 -4.44
C PRO A 408 -2.01 36.67 -5.58
N ASP A 409 -1.22 36.03 -6.44
CA ASP A 409 -1.72 35.31 -7.62
C ASP A 409 -2.13 33.85 -7.31
N SER A 410 -1.99 33.41 -6.05
CA SER A 410 -2.31 32.03 -5.67
C SER A 410 -3.82 31.84 -5.49
N SER A 411 -4.38 30.94 -6.29
CA SER A 411 -5.78 30.51 -6.14
C SER A 411 -5.93 29.36 -5.12
N ALA A 412 -4.87 29.04 -4.35
CA ALA A 412 -4.87 27.98 -3.36
C ALA A 412 -4.72 28.53 -1.93
N THR A 413 -5.58 28.10 -1.01
CA THR A 413 -5.48 28.43 0.42
C THR A 413 -5.05 27.20 1.22
N LEU A 414 -4.15 27.37 2.19
CA LEU A 414 -3.70 26.29 3.08
C LEU A 414 -3.92 26.67 4.53
N GLU A 415 -4.66 25.85 5.28
CA GLU A 415 -4.85 25.99 6.72
C GLU A 415 -4.32 24.75 7.44
N ILE A 416 -3.43 24.97 8.41
CA ILE A 416 -2.74 23.90 9.14
C ILE A 416 -3.14 23.93 10.62
N SER A 417 -3.63 22.80 11.11
CA SER A 417 -3.97 22.55 12.52
C SER A 417 -3.13 21.39 13.05
N ILE A 418 -2.22 21.66 13.98
CA ILE A 418 -1.34 20.66 14.59
C ILE A 418 -1.84 20.33 16.00
N PHE A 419 -2.02 19.05 16.30
CA PHE A 419 -2.43 18.54 17.61
C PHE A 419 -1.30 17.75 18.26
N VAL A 420 -0.85 18.18 19.45
CA VAL A 420 0.20 17.53 20.23
C VAL A 420 -0.44 16.70 21.35
N THR A 421 -0.23 15.39 21.32
CA THR A 421 -0.97 14.42 22.16
C THR A 421 -0.19 13.85 23.34
N GLY A 422 1.13 13.94 23.33
CA GLY A 422 1.97 13.65 24.48
C GLY A 422 1.74 14.71 25.54
N GLY A 423 1.59 14.28 26.81
CA GLY A 423 1.54 15.22 27.91
C GLY A 423 2.77 16.11 27.88
N ILE A 424 2.60 17.39 28.22
CA ILE A 424 3.70 18.33 28.44
C ILE A 424 4.43 17.88 29.72
N HIS A 425 5.15 16.75 29.64
CA HIS A 425 5.97 16.22 30.73
C HIS A 425 7.44 16.36 30.34
N ARG A 426 7.89 17.61 30.37
CA ARG A 426 9.19 17.99 30.88
C ARG A 426 8.98 19.33 31.56
N GLU A 427 9.32 19.38 32.84
CA GLU A 427 9.51 20.60 33.61
C GLU A 427 10.50 21.50 32.85
N VAL A 428 9.99 22.32 31.94
CA VAL A 428 10.38 23.71 31.94
C VAL A 428 9.69 24.25 33.18
N HIS A 429 10.44 24.75 34.17
CA HIS A 429 9.87 25.42 35.33
C HIS A 429 8.82 26.44 34.89
N ILE A 430 7.54 26.07 34.96
CA ILE A 430 6.44 27.03 34.95
C ILE A 430 6.31 27.48 36.39
N SER A 431 7.18 28.40 36.80
CA SER A 431 6.77 29.41 37.76
C SER A 431 5.62 30.20 37.14
N GLU A 432 4.68 30.62 37.98
CA GLU A 432 3.59 31.58 37.74
C GLU A 432 3.82 32.55 36.57
N PRO A 433 2.75 32.98 35.87
CA PRO A 433 2.77 33.40 34.47
C PRO A 433 3.81 34.50 34.23
N SER A 434 5.03 34.08 33.92
CA SER A 434 6.07 34.97 33.45
C SER A 434 5.79 35.21 31.98
N HIS A 435 5.85 36.49 31.62
CA HIS A 435 5.60 37.09 30.31
C HIS A 435 6.51 36.59 29.17
N GLU A 436 7.09 35.39 29.25
CA GLU A 436 8.18 34.92 28.38
C GLU A 436 7.81 33.77 27.43
N MET A 437 6.59 33.20 27.50
CA MET A 437 6.05 32.35 26.44
C MET A 437 5.43 33.13 25.26
N GLN A 438 5.69 34.44 25.20
CA GLN A 438 5.52 35.29 24.01
C GLN A 438 6.82 35.41 23.18
N GLY A 439 7.88 34.67 23.54
CA GLY A 439 9.21 34.72 22.92
C GLY A 439 9.42 33.91 21.63
N MET A 440 8.35 33.43 20.97
CA MET A 440 8.42 33.06 19.56
C MET A 440 7.57 34.07 18.78
N SER A 441 8.02 35.32 18.76
CA SER A 441 7.38 36.47 18.11
C SER A 441 7.60 36.45 16.59
N SER A 442 7.38 35.31 15.97
CA SER A 442 7.04 35.20 14.56
C SER A 442 5.69 34.50 14.49
N PRO A 443 4.68 35.06 13.81
CA PRO A 443 3.39 34.39 13.65
C PRO A 443 3.66 33.07 12.92
N GLN A 444 3.62 31.97 13.66
CA GLN A 444 3.77 30.64 13.09
C GLN A 444 2.63 30.43 12.10
N PRO A 445 2.88 29.89 10.90
CA PRO A 445 1.87 29.80 9.85
C PRO A 445 0.79 28.74 10.12
N TRP A 446 0.80 28.10 11.29
CA TRP A 446 -0.11 27.04 11.70
C TRP A 446 -0.59 27.22 13.14
N SER A 447 -1.77 26.66 13.45
CA SER A 447 -2.30 26.63 14.80
C SER A 447 -1.86 25.36 15.54
N ILE A 448 -1.45 25.49 16.81
CA ILE A 448 -1.03 24.38 17.67
C ILE A 448 -2.05 24.19 18.79
N HIS A 449 -2.55 22.96 18.94
CA HIS A 449 -3.54 22.56 19.92
C HIS A 449 -2.99 21.43 20.78
N SER A 450 -3.35 21.44 22.07
CA SER A 450 -2.98 20.36 23.00
C SER A 450 -4.08 19.30 23.07
N GLY A 451 -3.68 18.03 23.17
CA GLY A 451 -4.59 16.90 23.30
C GLY A 451 -4.99 16.27 21.97
N ARG A 452 -5.94 15.33 22.03
CA ARG A 452 -6.44 14.63 20.84
C ARG A 452 -7.52 15.47 20.15
N PRO A 453 -7.52 15.56 18.82
CA PRO A 453 -8.54 16.31 18.10
C PRO A 453 -9.91 15.64 18.21
N ASP A 454 -10.96 16.44 18.42
CA ASP A 454 -12.33 16.02 18.13
C ASP A 454 -12.55 16.14 16.62
N LEU A 455 -12.32 15.04 15.90
CA LEU A 455 -12.48 15.00 14.45
C LEU A 455 -13.92 15.28 14.02
N LYS A 456 -14.93 14.89 14.82
CA LYS A 456 -16.33 15.15 14.45
C LYS A 456 -16.60 16.65 14.46
N GLN A 457 -16.15 17.34 15.51
CA GLN A 457 -16.26 18.78 15.60
C GLN A 457 -15.45 19.48 14.49
N TRP A 458 -14.21 19.05 14.25
CA TRP A 458 -13.31 19.65 13.26
C TRP A 458 -13.86 19.53 11.82
N PHE A 459 -14.31 18.34 11.42
CA PHE A 459 -14.98 18.14 10.12
C PHE A 459 -16.28 18.95 10.02
N GLY A 460 -17.03 19.08 11.12
CA GLY A 460 -18.24 19.91 11.16
C GLY A 460 -17.94 21.39 10.92
N GLN A 461 -16.90 21.93 11.59
CA GLN A 461 -16.43 23.30 11.38
C GLN A 461 -15.94 23.53 9.95
N LEU A 462 -15.20 22.58 9.38
CA LEU A 462 -14.73 22.65 8.01
C LEU A 462 -15.90 22.73 7.03
N LYS A 463 -16.94 21.90 7.22
CA LYS A 463 -18.16 21.97 6.42
C LYS A 463 -18.87 23.31 6.55
N SER A 464 -19.01 23.84 7.77
CA SER A 464 -19.62 25.16 7.98
C SER A 464 -18.80 26.29 7.34
N LYS A 465 -17.48 26.15 7.27
CA LYS A 465 -16.57 27.11 6.62
C LYS A 465 -16.62 27.04 5.10
N ARG A 466 -16.94 25.87 4.54
CA ARG A 466 -17.01 25.59 3.09
C ARG A 466 -18.37 24.94 2.73
N PRO A 467 -19.50 25.65 2.91
CA PRO A 467 -20.82 25.08 2.63
C PRO A 467 -20.99 24.83 1.14
N GLY A 468 -21.70 23.76 0.76
CA GLY A 468 -21.96 23.44 -0.64
C GLY A 468 -20.82 22.77 -1.40
N MET A 469 -19.65 22.58 -0.78
CA MET A 469 -18.44 22.11 -1.45
C MET A 469 -18.11 20.66 -1.13
N ASP A 470 -17.92 19.86 -2.17
CA ASP A 470 -17.40 18.51 -2.08
C ASP A 470 -15.90 18.51 -1.75
N ALA A 471 -15.47 17.55 -0.94
CA ALA A 471 -14.13 17.47 -0.39
C ALA A 471 -13.46 16.12 -0.68
N ALA A 472 -12.22 16.13 -1.17
CA ALA A 472 -11.36 14.95 -1.19
C ALA A 472 -10.63 14.83 0.16
N VAL A 473 -10.71 13.66 0.82
CA VAL A 473 -10.12 13.45 2.15
C VAL A 473 -9.04 12.37 2.09
N ASN A 474 -7.78 12.72 2.41
CA ASN A 474 -6.70 11.76 2.67
C ASN A 474 -6.61 11.50 4.17
N LEU A 475 -6.72 10.23 4.59
CA LEU A 475 -6.47 9.80 5.96
C LEU A 475 -5.24 8.90 6.01
N CYS A 476 -4.21 9.29 6.76
CA CYS A 476 -2.98 8.53 6.91
C CYS A 476 -2.47 8.54 8.36
N GLY A 477 -2.26 7.36 8.97
CA GLY A 477 -1.77 7.28 10.35
C GLY A 477 -2.22 6.04 11.11
N PRO A 478 -2.21 6.07 12.46
CA PRO A 478 -2.62 4.94 13.28
C PRO A 478 -4.08 4.52 13.02
N ARG A 479 -4.38 3.22 13.08
CA ARG A 479 -5.73 2.67 12.79
C ARG A 479 -6.87 3.37 13.55
N GLN A 480 -6.63 3.79 14.79
CA GLN A 480 -7.63 4.51 15.58
C GLN A 480 -7.96 5.88 14.98
N LEU A 481 -6.94 6.63 14.53
CA LEU A 481 -7.11 7.92 13.86
C LEU A 481 -7.87 7.74 12.55
N LEU A 482 -7.48 6.75 11.74
CA LEU A 482 -8.17 6.44 10.48
C LEU A 482 -9.65 6.12 10.71
N LYS A 483 -9.96 5.24 11.68
CA LYS A 483 -11.34 4.88 12.01
C LYS A 483 -12.17 6.08 12.45
N GLN A 484 -11.61 6.96 13.28
CA GLN A 484 -12.30 8.16 13.76
C GLN A 484 -12.47 9.20 12.66
N GLY A 485 -11.43 9.46 11.87
CA GLY A 485 -11.48 10.41 10.74
C GLY A 485 -12.48 9.97 9.67
N ARG A 486 -12.50 8.67 9.36
CA ARG A 486 -13.50 8.08 8.45
C ARG A 486 -14.91 8.31 8.98
N ALA A 487 -15.16 7.95 10.24
CA ALA A 487 -16.49 8.08 10.84
C ALA A 487 -16.94 9.55 10.91
N ALA A 488 -16.02 10.48 11.19
CA ALA A 488 -16.29 11.91 11.20
C ALA A 488 -16.64 12.45 9.80
N ALA A 489 -15.81 12.18 8.80
CA ALA A 489 -16.02 12.61 7.41
C ALA A 489 -17.35 12.10 6.83
N PHE A 490 -17.69 10.83 7.06
CA PHE A 490 -19.00 10.30 6.70
C PHE A 490 -20.14 10.93 7.51
N GLY A 491 -19.94 11.14 8.82
CA GLY A 491 -20.95 11.72 9.69
C GLY A 491 -21.34 13.15 9.34
N VAL A 492 -20.47 13.89 8.64
CA VAL A 492 -20.76 15.25 8.15
C VAL A 492 -21.16 15.29 6.67
N SER A 493 -21.08 14.18 5.94
CA SER A 493 -21.47 14.14 4.52
C SER A 493 -22.98 14.06 4.38
N ASP A 494 -23.59 14.92 3.55
CA ASP A 494 -25.03 14.92 3.26
C ASP A 494 -25.31 15.45 1.83
N GLY A 495 -26.56 15.83 1.56
CA GLY A 495 -26.98 16.32 0.24
C GLY A 495 -26.36 17.67 -0.18
N GLU A 496 -25.77 18.43 0.74
CA GLU A 496 -25.16 19.73 0.48
C GLU A 496 -23.64 19.67 0.29
N GLY A 497 -22.99 18.56 0.65
CA GLY A 497 -21.56 18.40 0.46
C GLY A 497 -21.06 17.04 0.92
N LEU A 498 -20.25 16.41 0.07
CA LEU A 498 -19.72 15.05 0.26
C LEU A 498 -18.23 15.06 0.59
N PHE A 499 -17.83 14.22 1.54
CA PHE A 499 -16.42 14.00 1.89
C PHE A 499 -15.96 12.64 1.37
N PHE A 500 -15.22 12.66 0.27
CA PHE A 500 -14.69 11.50 -0.42
C PHE A 500 -13.42 10.99 0.27
N VAL A 501 -13.57 9.99 1.13
CA VAL A 501 -12.45 9.45 1.93
C VAL A 501 -11.61 8.43 1.16
N GLN A 502 -10.32 8.70 1.08
CA GLN A 502 -9.27 7.76 0.72
C GLN A 502 -8.36 7.52 1.94
N GLU A 503 -8.08 6.25 2.22
CA GLU A 503 -7.23 5.86 3.34
C GLU A 503 -5.94 5.22 2.86
N GLU A 504 -4.85 5.59 3.52
CA GLU A 504 -3.57 4.95 3.36
C GLU A 504 -3.22 4.20 4.64
N VAL A 505 -3.22 2.87 4.54
CA VAL A 505 -2.78 1.98 5.61
C VAL A 505 -1.42 1.41 5.24
N PHE A 506 -0.38 1.88 5.91
CA PHE A 506 0.90 1.19 5.91
C PHE A 506 0.81 0.01 6.88
N GLU A 507 0.51 -1.19 6.36
CA GLU A 507 0.72 -2.43 7.10
C GLU A 507 2.24 -2.64 7.23
N LEU A 508 2.83 -2.14 8.31
CA LEU A 508 4.18 -2.53 8.76
C LEU A 508 4.16 -3.96 9.30
#